data_AF-A0A674P9I7-F1
#
_entry.id   AF-A0A674P9I7-F1
#
_cell.length_a   1.000
_cell.length_b   1.000
_cell.length_c   1.000
_cell.angle_alpha   90.00
_cell.angle_beta   90.00
_cell.angle_gamma   90.00
#
_symmetry.space_group_name_H-M   'P 1'
#
loop_
_entity.id
_entity.type
_entity.pdbx_description
1 polymer ?
#
loop_
_entity_poly.entity_id
_entity_poly.type
_entity_poly.pdbx_seq_one_letter_code
_entity_poly.pdbx_strand_id
1 'polypeptide(L)'
;MLMFGIDIRHNKDRKVHRKEPKSQDIYLRLLVKLYRFLARRSNAPFNKVVLRRLFMSRTNRPPIAISRLIRKMKLAGRENKTAVVVGTITDDVRIQTLPKLKVRLEPFATVPYIRSKGRKFERARGRRPSCGYKN
;
A
#
# COMPACT_ATOMS: atom_id res chain seq x y z
N MET A 1 -0.05 19.56 -53.83
CA MET A 1 0.13 18.57 -52.74
C MET A 1 -1.07 18.71 -51.81
N LEU A 2 -2.13 17.93 -52.05
CA LEU A 2 -3.36 17.99 -51.25
C LEU A 2 -3.07 17.36 -49.88
N MET A 3 -3.07 18.18 -48.82
CA MET A 3 -3.05 17.68 -47.45
C MET A 3 -4.44 17.10 -47.13
N PHE A 4 -4.59 15.78 -47.24
CA PHE A 4 -5.74 15.08 -46.68
C PHE A 4 -5.67 15.19 -45.15
N GLY A 5 -6.53 16.05 -44.57
CA GLY A 5 -6.72 16.13 -43.12
C GLY A 5 -7.46 14.88 -42.64
N ILE A 6 -6.88 14.17 -41.67
CA ILE A 6 -7.52 12.99 -41.07
C ILE A 6 -8.41 13.47 -39.92
N ASP A 7 -9.73 13.31 -40.07
CA ASP A 7 -10.70 13.60 -39.01
C ASP A 7 -10.68 12.50 -37.95
N ILE A 8 -9.85 12.69 -36.92
CA ILE A 8 -9.74 11.77 -35.78
C ILE A 8 -10.20 12.48 -34.50
N ARG A 9 -10.92 11.76 -33.64
CA ARG A 9 -11.30 12.27 -32.31
C ARG A 9 -10.14 12.16 -31.34
N HIS A 10 -9.46 13.28 -31.09
CA HIS A 10 -8.27 13.36 -30.22
C HIS A 10 -8.58 13.53 -28.72
N ASN A 11 -9.85 13.53 -28.32
CA ASN A 11 -10.27 13.88 -26.95
C ASN A 11 -9.80 12.89 -25.87
N LYS A 12 -9.43 11.66 -26.23
CA LYS A 12 -9.05 10.58 -25.29
C LYS A 12 -7.62 10.08 -25.48
N ASP A 13 -6.80 10.74 -26.28
CA ASP A 13 -5.43 10.30 -26.58
C ASP A 13 -4.55 10.33 -25.32
N ARG A 14 -4.81 11.31 -24.44
CA ARG A 14 -4.11 11.43 -23.16
C ARG A 14 -4.63 10.40 -22.16
N LYS A 15 -3.92 9.28 -22.03
CA LYS A 15 -4.19 8.25 -21.02
C LYS A 15 -3.87 8.74 -19.61
N VAL A 16 -4.87 8.79 -18.73
CA VAL A 16 -4.70 9.20 -17.32
C VAL A 16 -4.24 8.02 -16.47
N HIS A 17 -2.92 7.82 -16.39
CA HIS A 17 -2.30 6.86 -15.47
C HIS A 17 -1.01 7.43 -14.88
N ARG A 18 -0.70 7.03 -13.65
CA ARG A 18 0.52 7.48 -12.97
C ARG A 18 1.73 6.71 -13.49
N LYS A 19 2.78 7.45 -13.86
CA LYS A 19 4.07 6.90 -14.29
C LYS A 19 5.11 6.89 -13.16
N GLU A 20 4.84 7.59 -12.07
CA GLU A 20 5.70 7.74 -10.90
C GLU A 20 4.87 7.98 -9.62
N PRO A 21 5.42 7.74 -8.42
CA PRO A 21 4.73 8.09 -7.19
C PRO A 21 4.74 9.62 -7.02
N LYS A 22 3.61 10.18 -6.57
CA LYS A 22 3.52 11.62 -6.22
C LYS A 22 4.33 11.97 -4.96
N SER A 23 4.59 10.99 -4.10
CA SER A 23 5.35 11.19 -2.85
C SER A 23 6.82 11.44 -3.13
N GLN A 24 7.43 12.34 -2.35
CA GLN A 24 8.87 12.65 -2.40
C GLN A 24 9.71 11.77 -1.45
N ASP A 25 9.10 10.80 -0.77
CA ASP A 25 9.79 9.86 0.10
C ASP A 25 10.90 9.10 -0.66
N ILE A 26 12.13 9.20 -0.13
CA ILE A 26 13.34 8.62 -0.71
C ILE A 26 13.24 7.09 -0.72
N TYR A 27 12.73 6.47 0.34
CA TYR A 27 12.63 5.01 0.44
C TYR A 27 11.69 4.44 -0.62
N LEU A 28 10.53 5.10 -0.79
CA LEU A 28 9.59 4.72 -1.83
C LEU A 28 10.20 4.86 -3.24
N ARG A 29 10.99 5.91 -3.48
CA ARG A 29 11.66 6.14 -4.76
C ARG A 29 12.75 5.11 -5.05
N LEU A 30 13.52 4.70 -4.05
CA LEU A 30 14.52 3.62 -4.17
C LEU A 30 13.84 2.29 -4.54
N LEU A 31 12.75 1.95 -3.85
CA LEU A 31 11.98 0.73 -4.12
C LEU A 31 11.39 0.75 -5.54
N VAL A 32 10.87 1.91 -5.98
CA VAL A 32 10.39 2.11 -7.35
C VAL A 32 11.51 1.93 -8.36
N LYS A 33 12.73 2.43 -8.10
CA LYS A 33 13.88 2.28 -9.01
C LYS A 33 14.24 0.80 -9.20
N LEU A 34 14.26 0.03 -8.10
CA LEU A 34 14.46 -1.42 -8.13
C LEU A 34 13.38 -2.14 -8.94
N TYR A 35 12.10 -1.92 -8.62
CA TYR A 35 11.00 -2.60 -9.31
C TYR A 35 10.85 -2.14 -10.76
N ARG A 36 11.27 -0.93 -11.12
CA ARG A 36 11.31 -0.45 -12.51
C ARG A 36 12.38 -1.17 -13.32
N PHE A 37 13.52 -1.47 -12.70
CA PHE A 37 14.55 -2.32 -13.32
C PHE A 37 14.04 -3.76 -13.50
N LEU A 38 13.50 -4.37 -12.43
CA LEU A 38 12.98 -5.74 -12.46
C LEU A 38 11.80 -5.91 -13.42
N ALA A 39 10.86 -4.96 -13.47
CA ALA A 39 9.70 -5.05 -14.36
C ALA A 39 10.05 -4.91 -15.84
N ARG A 40 11.20 -4.29 -16.16
CA ARG A 40 11.70 -4.16 -17.53
C ARG A 40 12.52 -5.39 -17.96
N ARG A 41 13.32 -5.95 -17.05
CA ARG A 41 14.25 -7.05 -17.37
C ARG A 41 13.66 -8.44 -17.17
N SER A 42 12.63 -8.58 -16.34
CA SER A 42 11.99 -9.87 -16.07
C SER A 42 10.62 -9.98 -16.75
N ASN A 43 10.30 -11.18 -17.22
CA ASN A 43 9.00 -11.49 -17.85
C ASN A 43 7.87 -11.76 -16.83
N ALA A 44 8.16 -11.71 -15.52
CA ALA A 44 7.18 -11.96 -14.48
C ALA A 44 6.11 -10.84 -14.39
N PRO A 45 4.81 -11.13 -14.58
CA PRO A 45 3.75 -10.11 -14.50
C PRO A 45 3.60 -9.51 -13.10
N PHE A 46 4.02 -10.26 -12.07
CA PHE A 46 4.04 -9.81 -10.68
C PHE A 46 4.76 -8.47 -10.49
N ASN A 47 5.96 -8.31 -11.08
CA ASN A 47 6.76 -7.09 -10.92
C ASN A 47 6.06 -5.86 -11.51
N LYS A 48 5.37 -6.02 -12.65
CA LYS A 48 4.58 -4.96 -13.28
C LYS A 48 3.41 -4.55 -12.38
N VAL A 49 2.76 -5.50 -11.72
CA VAL A 49 1.67 -5.23 -10.76
C VAL A 49 2.18 -4.51 -9.51
N VAL A 50 3.31 -4.95 -8.95
CA VAL A 50 3.91 -4.30 -7.76
C VAL A 50 4.31 -2.86 -8.08
N LEU A 51 4.99 -2.63 -9.20
CA LEU A 51 5.38 -1.28 -9.64
C LEU A 51 4.15 -0.37 -9.79
N ARG A 52 3.08 -0.86 -10.43
CA ARG A 52 1.83 -0.10 -10.58
C ARG A 52 1.20 0.23 -9.22
N ARG A 53 1.27 -0.67 -8.24
CA ARG A 53 0.76 -0.44 -6.88
C ARG A 53 1.57 0.58 -6.10
N LEU A 54 2.90 0.62 -6.28
CA LEU A 54 3.76 1.63 -5.63
C LEU A 54 3.41 3.07 -6.05
N PHE A 55 2.90 3.27 -7.28
CA PHE A 55 2.45 4.59 -7.77
C PHE A 55 1.06 5.02 -7.23
N MET A 56 0.31 4.09 -6.63
CA MET A 56 -1.04 4.38 -6.13
C MET A 56 -1.01 5.30 -4.91
N SER A 57 -2.05 6.12 -4.77
CA SER A 57 -2.24 6.99 -3.59
C SER A 57 -2.65 6.14 -2.39
N ARG A 58 -2.51 6.69 -1.19
CA ARG A 58 -2.90 6.01 0.06
C ARG A 58 -4.38 5.57 0.03
N THR A 59 -5.27 6.42 -0.48
CA THR A 59 -6.71 6.08 -0.65
C THR A 59 -6.93 4.85 -1.53
N ASN A 60 -6.10 4.65 -2.54
CA ASN A 60 -6.19 3.51 -3.46
C ASN A 60 -5.40 2.29 -2.95
N ARG A 61 -4.74 2.41 -1.79
CA ARG A 61 -4.03 1.35 -1.07
C ARG A 61 -4.62 1.19 0.34
N PRO A 62 -5.85 0.68 0.44
CA PRO A 62 -6.51 0.52 1.73
C PRO A 62 -5.71 -0.45 2.63
N PRO A 63 -5.69 -0.21 3.95
CA PRO A 63 -5.04 -1.11 4.89
C PRO A 63 -5.72 -2.49 4.86
N ILE A 64 -4.92 -3.55 5.02
CA ILE A 64 -5.42 -4.93 5.05
C ILE A 64 -5.28 -5.48 6.46
N ALA A 65 -6.39 -5.90 7.06
CA ALA A 65 -6.36 -6.55 8.37
C ALA A 65 -5.72 -7.96 8.29
N ILE A 66 -5.02 -8.34 9.36
CA ILE A 66 -4.42 -9.68 9.50
C ILE A 66 -5.48 -10.79 9.33
N SER A 67 -6.70 -10.58 9.85
CA SER A 67 -7.83 -11.52 9.68
C SER A 67 -8.14 -11.81 8.22
N ARG A 68 -8.14 -10.76 7.38
CA ARG A 68 -8.41 -10.89 5.94
C ARG A 68 -7.27 -11.63 5.23
N LEU A 69 -6.02 -11.44 5.67
CA LEU A 69 -4.87 -12.15 5.14
C LEU A 69 -4.96 -13.65 5.48
N ILE A 70 -5.21 -13.99 6.74
CA ILE A 70 -5.36 -15.39 7.19
C ILE A 70 -6.44 -16.11 6.37
N ARG A 71 -7.62 -15.49 6.20
CA ARG A 71 -8.71 -16.06 5.39
C ARG A 71 -8.30 -16.31 3.93
N LYS A 72 -7.44 -15.46 3.36
CA LYS A 72 -6.95 -15.63 1.97
C LYS A 72 -5.82 -16.65 1.82
N MET A 73 -5.10 -16.94 2.91
CA MET A 73 -4.03 -17.94 2.95
C MET A 73 -4.56 -19.34 3.27
N LYS A 74 -5.66 -19.46 4.03
CA LYS A 74 -6.36 -20.73 4.32
C LYS A 74 -7.07 -21.35 3.09
N LEU A 75 -7.14 -20.64 1.96
CA LEU A 75 -7.73 -21.19 0.74
C LEU A 75 -6.84 -22.31 0.18
N ALA A 76 -7.45 -23.36 -0.35
CA ALA A 76 -6.75 -24.52 -0.91
C ALA A 76 -5.70 -24.10 -1.96
N GLY A 77 -4.52 -24.74 -1.92
CA GLY A 77 -3.42 -24.51 -2.86
C GLY A 77 -2.49 -23.32 -2.53
N ARG A 78 -2.47 -22.85 -1.28
CA ARG A 78 -1.68 -21.66 -0.84
C ARG A 78 -0.80 -21.84 0.39
N GLU A 79 -0.67 -23.05 0.90
CA GLU A 79 -0.02 -23.35 2.20
C GLU A 79 1.46 -22.94 2.27
N ASN A 80 2.19 -23.01 1.15
CA ASN A 80 3.62 -22.66 1.06
C ASN A 80 3.92 -21.34 0.35
N LYS A 81 2.89 -20.53 0.07
CA LYS A 81 3.05 -19.26 -0.65
C LYS A 81 3.30 -18.12 0.33
N THR A 82 4.02 -17.10 -0.12
CA THR A 82 4.25 -15.87 0.66
C THR A 82 3.17 -14.85 0.35
N ALA A 83 2.56 -14.26 1.37
CA ALA A 83 1.60 -13.17 1.19
C ALA A 83 2.36 -11.86 0.96
N VAL A 84 2.13 -11.21 -0.18
CA VAL A 84 2.72 -9.89 -0.49
C VAL A 84 1.63 -8.83 -0.49
N VAL A 85 1.80 -7.84 0.39
CA VAL A 85 0.91 -6.68 0.49
C VAL A 85 1.73 -5.41 0.23
N VAL A 86 1.28 -4.60 -0.72
CA VAL A 86 1.85 -3.28 -1.00
C VAL A 86 0.96 -2.24 -0.31
N GLY A 87 1.18 -2.07 0.98
CA GLY A 87 0.38 -1.21 1.84
C GLY A 87 0.48 -1.61 3.31
N THR A 88 -0.29 -0.93 4.14
CA THR A 88 -0.29 -1.16 5.59
C THR A 88 -1.07 -2.43 5.93
N ILE A 89 -0.52 -3.25 6.82
CA ILE A 89 -1.29 -4.29 7.50
C ILE A 89 -1.69 -3.79 8.88
N THR A 90 -2.96 -3.97 9.21
CA THR A 90 -3.51 -3.59 10.52
C THR A 90 -3.74 -4.82 11.36
N ASP A 91 -3.38 -4.72 12.64
CA ASP A 91 -3.67 -5.75 13.61
C ASP A 91 -5.18 -5.86 13.87
N ASP A 92 -5.65 -7.07 14.14
CA ASP A 92 -7.04 -7.37 14.45
C ASP A 92 -7.08 -8.14 15.77
N VAL A 93 -7.27 -7.40 16.86
CA VAL A 93 -7.20 -7.86 18.26
C VAL A 93 -8.18 -9.02 18.56
N ARG A 94 -9.16 -9.27 17.68
CA ARG A 94 -10.13 -10.36 17.82
C ARG A 94 -9.55 -11.75 17.52
N ILE A 95 -8.37 -11.84 16.92
CA ILE A 95 -7.77 -13.12 16.53
C ILE A 95 -6.90 -13.64 17.67
N GLN A 96 -7.23 -14.84 18.16
CA GLN A 96 -6.52 -15.47 19.28
C GLN A 96 -5.38 -16.38 18.81
N THR A 97 -5.50 -16.99 17.62
CA THR A 97 -4.51 -17.92 17.07
C THR A 97 -4.01 -17.45 15.71
N LEU A 98 -2.72 -17.12 15.65
CA LEU A 98 -2.05 -16.73 14.42
C LEU A 98 -1.32 -17.94 13.82
N PRO A 99 -1.65 -18.39 12.59
CA PRO A 99 -0.83 -19.37 11.89
C PRO A 99 0.51 -18.75 11.49
N LYS A 100 1.56 -19.56 11.38
CA LYS A 100 2.89 -19.11 10.93
C LYS A 100 2.79 -18.58 9.50
N LEU A 101 2.87 -17.26 9.33
CA LEU A 101 2.71 -16.59 8.04
C LEU A 101 3.97 -15.80 7.68
N LYS A 102 4.46 -15.99 6.45
CA LYS A 102 5.52 -15.14 5.87
C LYS A 102 4.88 -13.94 5.17
N VAL A 103 5.08 -12.76 5.73
CA VAL A 103 4.48 -11.50 5.27
C VAL A 103 5.57 -10.43 5.13
N ARG A 104 5.56 -9.65 4.03
CA ARG A 104 6.48 -8.51 3.82
C ARG A 104 5.68 -7.21 3.68
N LEU A 105 6.17 -6.12 4.31
CA LEU A 105 5.40 -4.90 4.56
C LEU A 105 6.23 -3.62 4.45
N GLU A 106 5.52 -2.52 4.17
CA GLU A 106 5.99 -1.14 4.29
C GLU A 106 5.11 -0.43 5.35
N PRO A 107 5.66 -0.02 6.51
CA PRO A 107 4.88 0.56 7.59
C PRO A 107 4.50 2.02 7.33
N PHE A 108 3.32 2.43 7.80
CA PHE A 108 2.96 3.84 7.96
C PHE A 108 1.97 3.99 9.11
N ALA A 109 2.37 4.71 10.16
CA ALA A 109 1.54 4.96 11.34
C ALA A 109 0.30 5.83 11.03
N THR A 110 -0.74 5.68 11.83
CA THR A 110 -2.01 6.41 11.75
C THR A 110 -2.19 7.36 12.93
N VAL A 111 -2.64 8.58 12.64
CA VAL A 111 -3.03 9.60 13.62
C VAL A 111 -4.50 9.40 13.98
N PRO A 112 -4.90 9.49 15.27
CA PRO A 112 -6.31 9.41 15.66
C PRO A 112 -7.09 10.62 15.13
N TYR A 113 -8.33 10.40 14.68
CA TYR A 113 -9.23 11.46 14.25
C TYR A 113 -10.07 11.90 15.47
N ILE A 114 -9.80 13.10 15.97
CA ILE A 114 -10.43 13.65 17.18
C ILE A 114 -11.37 14.79 16.75
N ARG A 115 -12.57 14.87 17.33
CA ARG A 115 -13.57 15.93 17.04
C ARG A 115 -13.03 17.34 17.29
N SER A 116 -12.18 17.50 18.31
CA SER A 116 -11.46 18.73 18.63
C SER A 116 -10.13 18.39 19.31
N LYS A 117 -9.06 19.14 19.02
CA LYS A 117 -7.74 18.91 19.63
C LYS A 117 -7.62 19.68 20.94
N GLY A 118 -7.10 19.06 22.00
CA GLY A 118 -6.87 19.76 23.28
C GLY A 118 -6.18 18.90 24.34
N ARG A 119 -5.71 19.54 25.42
CA ARG A 119 -4.97 18.86 26.52
C ARG A 119 -5.78 17.74 27.18
N LYS A 120 -7.11 17.85 27.16
CA LYS A 120 -8.07 16.88 27.69
C LYS A 120 -8.43 15.75 26.71
N PHE A 121 -8.09 15.87 25.43
CA PHE A 121 -8.49 14.92 24.38
C PHE A 121 -7.30 14.03 23.98
N GLU A 122 -7.36 12.76 24.39
CA GLU A 122 -6.44 11.68 24.00
C GLU A 122 -4.93 11.96 24.21
N ARG A 123 -4.54 12.61 25.33
CA ARG A 123 -3.13 12.93 25.66
C ARG A 123 -2.60 12.38 26.99
N ALA A 124 -3.39 11.59 27.71
CA ALA A 124 -3.06 11.10 29.06
C ALA A 124 -2.46 9.69 29.02
N ARG A 125 -3.19 8.68 29.53
CA ARG A 125 -2.71 7.29 29.64
C ARG A 125 -2.42 6.67 28.26
N GLY A 126 -1.30 5.96 28.14
CA GLY A 126 -0.87 5.32 26.88
C GLY A 126 -0.13 6.25 25.89
N ARG A 127 -0.06 7.56 26.17
CA ARG A 127 0.66 8.55 25.33
C ARG A 127 1.86 9.18 26.06
N ARG A 128 1.87 9.17 27.39
CA ARG A 128 2.94 9.72 28.24
C ARG A 128 3.46 8.65 29.20
N PRO A 129 4.78 8.56 29.43
CA PRO A 129 5.34 7.60 30.40
C PRO A 129 4.85 7.90 31.84
N SER A 130 4.61 9.18 32.14
CA SER A 130 4.16 9.66 33.45
C SER A 130 2.69 9.36 33.78
N CYS A 131 1.91 8.85 32.82
CA CYS A 131 0.51 8.47 33.04
C CYS A 131 0.35 6.95 32.82
N GLY A 132 0.99 6.15 33.65
CA GLY A 132 0.86 4.68 33.69
C GLY A 132 1.82 3.92 32.77
N TYR A 133 1.66 4.04 31.45
CA TYR A 133 2.57 3.42 30.47
C TYR A 133 2.52 4.19 29.14
N LYS A 134 3.53 3.99 28.27
CA LYS A 134 3.60 4.57 26.92
C LYS A 134 3.83 3.45 25.90
N ASN A 135 2.94 3.39 24.90
CA ASN A 135 3.11 2.53 23.72
C ASN A 135 4.13 3.12 22.75
#